data_AF-A0A838T883-F1
#
_entry.id   AF-A0A838T883-F1
#
_cell.length_a   1.000
_cell.length_b   1.000
_cell.length_c   1.000
_cell.angle_alpha   90.00
_cell.angle_beta   90.00
_cell.angle_gamma   90.00
#
_symmetry.space_group_name_H-M   'P 1'
#
loop_
_entity.id
_entity.type
_entity.pdbx_description
1 polymer ?
#
loop_
_entity_poly.entity_id
_entity_poly.type
_entity_poly.pdbx_seq_one_letter_code
_entity_poly.pdbx_strand_id
1 'polypeptide(L)'
;MDLKENPKSEARNPKAASGAFTLIELLVVITVIAILIALLFPAFQSVQDQAKRTQSKNDLTQIVTAVNAFYTEYGKYPTTATTDAGAKFGPGGVANSALFNELRAVSNVLNTRLIVFVSPPDVKDPNNPRSGIARNTTTINGISVIPGDFVDPWGTPYSVAIDANYDNQVANAYTDGSAGGDPNATPAYALRIGVIAWSFGKDQTIGTKTPASSSYTNSDDVISWQ
;
A
#
# COMPACT_ATOMS: atom_id res chain seq x y z
N MET A 1 -74.67 30.39 -53.61
CA MET A 1 -73.70 29.28 -53.43
C MET A 1 -72.31 29.86 -53.58
N ASP A 2 -71.44 29.89 -52.60
CA ASP A 2 -71.50 29.80 -51.16
C ASP A 2 -70.12 30.30 -50.73
N LEU A 3 -70.06 31.13 -49.69
CA LEU A 3 -68.82 31.59 -49.08
C LEU A 3 -68.04 30.38 -48.57
N LYS A 4 -66.76 30.23 -48.93
CA LYS A 4 -65.75 29.61 -48.05
C LYS A 4 -64.37 30.20 -48.31
N GLU A 5 -64.12 31.41 -47.80
CA GLU A 5 -62.75 31.77 -47.42
C GLU A 5 -62.38 31.00 -46.15
N ASN A 6 -61.27 30.28 -46.23
CA ASN A 6 -60.72 29.44 -45.19
C ASN A 6 -60.04 30.32 -44.10
N PRO A 7 -60.46 30.26 -42.83
CA PRO A 7 -59.73 30.96 -41.78
C PRO A 7 -58.36 30.30 -41.57
N LYS A 8 -57.29 31.04 -41.87
CA LYS A 8 -55.91 30.64 -41.54
C LYS A 8 -55.82 30.41 -40.02
N SER A 9 -55.60 29.15 -39.64
CA SER A 9 -55.26 28.77 -38.28
C SER A 9 -53.86 29.31 -37.96
N GLU A 10 -53.80 30.44 -37.25
CA GLU A 10 -52.57 30.91 -36.61
C GLU A 10 -52.24 29.97 -35.46
N ALA A 11 -51.26 29.09 -35.69
CA ALA A 11 -50.67 28.26 -34.65
C ALA A 11 -50.06 29.16 -33.57
N ARG A 12 -50.67 29.17 -32.38
CA ARG A 12 -50.12 29.84 -31.18
C ARG A 12 -48.78 29.20 -30.85
N ASN A 13 -47.69 29.89 -31.14
CA ASN A 13 -46.36 29.52 -30.70
C ASN A 13 -46.33 29.55 -29.16
N PRO A 14 -46.13 28.41 -28.45
CA PRO A 14 -46.01 28.44 -27.02
C PRO A 14 -44.71 29.19 -26.68
N LYS A 15 -44.84 30.37 -26.06
CA LYS A 15 -43.69 31.05 -25.45
C LYS A 15 -43.07 30.08 -24.44
N ALA A 16 -41.90 29.54 -24.76
CA ALA A 16 -41.07 28.86 -23.79
C ALA A 16 -40.78 29.88 -22.68
N ALA A 17 -41.36 29.65 -21.50
CA ALA A 17 -41.12 30.45 -20.32
C ALA A 17 -39.70 30.13 -19.84
N SER A 18 -38.72 30.89 -20.33
CA SER A 18 -37.37 30.88 -19.79
C SER A 18 -37.43 31.50 -18.39
N GLY A 19 -37.53 30.66 -17.35
CA GLY A 19 -37.49 31.11 -15.96
C GLY A 19 -36.14 31.76 -15.67
N ALA A 20 -36.14 33.05 -15.36
CA ALA A 20 -34.96 33.74 -14.86
C ALA A 20 -34.72 33.29 -13.40
N PHE A 21 -33.52 32.75 -13.14
CA PHE A 21 -33.11 32.30 -11.81
C PHE A 21 -33.04 33.48 -10.84
N THR A 22 -33.63 33.35 -9.66
CA THR A 22 -33.55 34.38 -8.63
C THR A 22 -32.21 34.29 -7.88
N LEU A 23 -31.70 35.43 -7.40
CA LEU A 23 -30.48 35.47 -6.57
C LEU A 23 -30.62 34.62 -5.30
N ILE A 24 -31.86 34.53 -4.77
CA ILE A 24 -32.18 33.73 -3.58
C ILE A 24 -32.04 32.24 -3.86
N GLU A 25 -32.56 31.75 -5.00
CA GLU A 25 -32.42 30.34 -5.37
C GLU A 25 -30.95 29.95 -5.51
N LEU A 26 -30.14 30.81 -6.13
CA LEU A 26 -28.71 30.58 -6.23
C LEU A 26 -28.02 30.61 -4.85
N LEU A 27 -28.39 31.55 -3.99
CA LEU A 27 -27.83 31.71 -2.64
C LEU A 27 -28.11 30.48 -1.75
N VAL A 28 -29.34 29.96 -1.78
CA VAL A 28 -29.70 28.76 -1.01
C VAL A 28 -28.93 27.53 -1.51
N VAL A 29 -28.70 27.42 -2.81
CA VAL A 29 -27.97 26.26 -3.37
C VAL A 29 -26.51 26.27 -2.90
N ILE A 30 -25.83 27.40 -2.99
CA ILE A 30 -24.42 27.47 -2.55
C ILE A 30 -24.28 27.29 -1.04
N THR A 31 -25.24 27.76 -0.24
CA THR A 31 -25.20 27.58 1.23
C THR A 31 -25.38 26.11 1.60
N VAL A 32 -26.30 25.39 0.94
CA VAL A 32 -26.46 23.95 1.17
C VAL A 32 -25.20 23.18 0.75
N ILE A 33 -24.59 23.48 -0.41
CA ILE A 33 -23.33 22.85 -0.84
C ILE A 33 -22.20 23.12 0.17
N ALA A 34 -22.08 24.35 0.67
CA ALA A 34 -21.06 24.71 1.66
C ALA A 34 -21.23 23.94 2.97
N ILE A 35 -22.46 23.78 3.47
CA ILE A 35 -22.75 22.99 4.68
C ILE A 35 -22.38 21.52 4.45
N LEU A 36 -22.75 20.95 3.31
CA LEU A 36 -22.40 19.56 2.97
C LEU A 36 -20.88 19.36 2.98
N ILE A 37 -20.12 20.20 2.26
CA ILE A 37 -18.65 20.10 2.22
C ILE A 37 -18.03 20.26 3.60
N ALA A 38 -18.52 21.21 4.42
CA ALA A 38 -18.02 21.45 5.76
C ALA A 38 -18.18 20.22 6.68
N LEU A 39 -19.27 19.46 6.54
CA LEU A 39 -19.49 18.22 7.27
C LEU A 39 -18.65 17.05 6.72
N LEU A 40 -18.37 17.04 5.42
CA LEU A 40 -17.58 15.97 4.78
C LEU A 40 -16.06 16.11 4.99
N PHE A 41 -15.54 17.33 5.08
CA PHE A 41 -14.10 17.59 5.16
C PHE A 41 -13.35 16.86 6.30
N PRO A 42 -13.84 16.83 7.57
CA PRO A 42 -13.12 16.15 8.65
C PRO A 42 -13.05 14.62 8.47
N ALA A 43 -14.03 14.00 7.81
CA ALA A 43 -14.06 12.56 7.60
C ALA A 43 -13.09 12.07 6.51
N PHE A 44 -12.69 12.96 5.59
CA PHE A 44 -11.92 12.59 4.41
C PHE A 44 -10.50 12.09 4.72
N GLN A 45 -9.83 12.67 5.72
CA GLN A 45 -8.46 12.28 6.08
C GLN A 45 -8.40 10.85 6.64
N SER A 46 -9.40 10.46 7.43
CA SER A 46 -9.52 9.10 7.97
C SER A 46 -9.72 8.07 6.85
N VAL A 47 -10.57 8.39 5.87
CA VAL A 47 -10.81 7.51 4.71
C VAL A 47 -9.55 7.34 3.86
N GLN A 48 -8.76 8.40 3.65
CA GLN A 48 -7.49 8.29 2.93
C GLN A 48 -6.48 7.42 3.66
N ASP A 49 -6.33 7.60 4.97
CA ASP A 49 -5.39 6.79 5.76
C ASP A 49 -5.86 5.33 5.84
N GLN A 50 -7.16 5.07 5.88
CA GLN A 50 -7.71 3.71 5.75
C GLN A 50 -7.42 3.10 4.37
N ALA A 51 -7.60 3.86 3.29
CA ALA A 51 -7.31 3.39 1.93
C ALA A 51 -5.83 3.02 1.76
N LYS A 52 -4.92 3.81 2.32
CA LYS A 52 -3.47 3.48 2.35
C LYS A 52 -3.21 2.19 3.10
N ARG A 53 -3.82 1.98 4.27
CA ARG A 53 -3.67 0.72 5.03
C ARG A 53 -4.20 -0.47 4.26
N THR A 54 -5.36 -0.35 3.63
CA THR A 54 -5.94 -1.41 2.79
C THR A 54 -5.03 -1.75 1.62
N GLN A 55 -4.47 -0.73 0.96
CA GLN A 55 -3.50 -0.92 -0.11
C GLN A 55 -2.26 -1.64 0.41
N SER A 56 -1.65 -1.17 1.50
CA SER A 56 -0.50 -1.84 2.10
C SER A 56 -0.78 -3.29 2.46
N LYS A 57 -1.96 -3.59 2.98
CA LYS A 57 -2.33 -4.97 3.31
C LYS A 57 -2.34 -5.86 2.07
N ASN A 58 -2.93 -5.38 0.96
CA ASN A 58 -2.97 -6.12 -0.30
C ASN A 58 -1.56 -6.30 -0.89
N ASP A 59 -0.71 -5.29 -0.80
CA ASP A 59 0.68 -5.35 -1.27
C ASP A 59 1.48 -6.37 -0.44
N LEU A 60 1.33 -6.36 0.90
CA LEU A 60 1.96 -7.33 1.79
C LEU A 60 1.53 -8.77 1.52
N THR A 61 0.24 -9.02 1.28
CA THR A 61 -0.25 -10.35 0.90
C THR A 61 0.34 -10.81 -0.43
N GLN A 62 0.49 -9.91 -1.42
CA GLN A 62 1.16 -10.23 -2.69
C GLN A 62 2.64 -10.57 -2.49
N ILE A 63 3.33 -9.85 -1.60
CA ILE A 63 4.74 -10.11 -1.27
C ILE A 63 4.91 -11.51 -0.68
N VAL A 64 4.12 -11.83 0.36
CA VAL A 64 4.17 -13.15 1.01
C VAL A 64 3.85 -14.27 0.02
N THR A 65 2.81 -14.09 -0.79
CA THR A 65 2.41 -15.06 -1.83
C THR A 65 3.53 -15.25 -2.86
N ALA A 66 4.19 -14.18 -3.29
CA ALA A 66 5.28 -14.23 -4.26
C ALA A 66 6.50 -14.99 -3.72
N VAL A 67 6.87 -14.77 -2.46
CA VAL A 67 7.96 -15.50 -1.80
C VAL A 67 7.63 -16.99 -1.68
N ASN A 68 6.41 -17.33 -1.27
CA ASN A 68 5.96 -18.73 -1.18
C ASN A 68 5.89 -19.42 -2.55
N ALA A 69 5.44 -18.70 -3.58
CA ALA A 69 5.43 -19.20 -4.96
C ALA A 69 6.86 -19.43 -5.47
N PHE A 70 7.80 -18.53 -5.15
CA PHE A 70 9.22 -18.72 -5.46
C PHE A 70 9.77 -20.00 -4.79
N TYR A 71 9.47 -20.20 -3.50
CA TYR A 71 9.88 -21.41 -2.78
C TYR A 71 9.28 -22.68 -3.41
N THR A 72 8.02 -22.64 -3.81
CA THR A 72 7.35 -23.76 -4.50
C THR A 72 8.02 -24.10 -5.82
N GLU A 73 8.45 -23.09 -6.57
CA GLU A 73 9.04 -23.25 -7.90
C GLU A 73 10.51 -23.70 -7.86
N TYR A 74 11.30 -23.18 -6.92
CA TYR A 74 12.75 -23.38 -6.85
C TYR A 74 13.21 -24.27 -5.70
N GLY A 75 12.32 -24.65 -4.78
CA GLY A 75 12.63 -25.46 -3.59
C GLY A 75 13.49 -24.75 -2.54
N LYS A 76 13.69 -23.43 -2.69
CA LYS A 76 14.50 -22.59 -1.81
C LYS A 76 13.94 -21.17 -1.79
N TYR A 77 14.18 -20.45 -0.70
CA TYR A 77 13.75 -19.06 -0.60
C TYR A 77 14.57 -18.11 -1.49
N PRO A 78 13.99 -16.96 -1.91
CA PRO A 78 14.64 -15.95 -2.74
C PRO A 78 15.63 -15.11 -1.91
N THR A 79 16.67 -15.76 -1.38
CA THR A 79 17.73 -15.12 -0.60
C THR A 79 19.08 -15.75 -0.88
N THR A 80 20.14 -14.92 -0.83
CA THR A 80 21.53 -15.36 -0.85
C THR A 80 22.10 -15.54 0.56
N ALA A 81 21.32 -15.24 1.61
CA ALA A 81 21.76 -15.38 2.98
C ALA A 81 22.16 -16.84 3.28
N THR A 82 23.30 -17.01 3.93
CA THR A 82 23.80 -18.31 4.37
C THR A 82 23.04 -18.80 5.60
N THR A 83 22.96 -20.11 5.76
CA THR A 83 22.16 -20.92 6.70
C THR A 83 22.22 -20.59 8.20
N ASP A 84 22.99 -19.57 8.61
CA ASP A 84 23.27 -19.28 10.03
C ASP A 84 22.42 -18.11 10.58
N ALA A 85 21.72 -17.39 9.71
CA ALA A 85 20.70 -16.44 10.07
C ALA A 85 19.67 -16.35 8.94
N GLY A 86 18.37 -16.27 9.25
CA GLY A 86 17.42 -15.96 8.19
C GLY A 86 17.66 -14.58 7.55
N ALA A 87 16.82 -14.20 6.59
CA ALA A 87 17.05 -13.03 5.78
C ALA A 87 16.03 -11.93 6.08
N LYS A 88 16.48 -10.73 6.45
CA LYS A 88 15.65 -9.52 6.49
C LYS A 88 15.96 -8.61 5.31
N PHE A 89 14.92 -8.17 4.62
CA PHE A 89 14.97 -7.19 3.53
C PHE A 89 14.18 -5.95 3.92
N GLY A 90 14.69 -4.76 3.61
CA GLY A 90 14.08 -3.49 4.01
C GLY A 90 14.96 -2.65 4.94
N PRO A 91 14.41 -1.58 5.54
CA PRO A 91 15.16 -0.72 6.45
C PRO A 91 15.82 -1.52 7.59
N GLY A 92 17.12 -1.32 7.81
CA GLY A 92 17.88 -2.01 8.85
C GLY A 92 18.32 -3.45 8.51
N GLY A 93 18.04 -3.93 7.29
CA GLY A 93 18.48 -5.24 6.79
C GLY A 93 19.19 -5.16 5.44
N VAL A 94 19.10 -6.23 4.66
CA VAL A 94 19.51 -6.25 3.25
C VAL A 94 18.59 -5.31 2.45
N ALA A 95 19.11 -4.68 1.39
CA ALA A 95 18.31 -3.82 0.54
C ALA A 95 17.04 -4.53 0.04
N ASN A 96 15.90 -3.85 0.12
CA ASN A 96 14.60 -4.38 -0.31
C ASN A 96 14.65 -4.79 -1.79
N SER A 97 15.23 -3.94 -2.63
CA SER A 97 15.49 -4.20 -4.06
C SER A 97 16.21 -5.52 -4.35
N ALA A 98 17.04 -6.06 -3.45
CA ALA A 98 17.70 -7.35 -3.68
C ALA A 98 16.67 -8.50 -3.80
N LEU A 99 15.63 -8.49 -2.97
CA LEU A 99 14.53 -9.44 -3.03
C LEU A 99 13.62 -9.16 -4.24
N PHE A 100 13.21 -7.91 -4.42
CA PHE A 100 12.22 -7.57 -5.44
C PHE A 100 12.75 -7.64 -6.86
N ASN A 101 14.05 -7.43 -7.07
CA ASN A 101 14.64 -7.64 -8.39
C ASN A 101 14.59 -9.11 -8.81
N GLU A 102 14.74 -10.05 -7.88
CA GLU A 102 14.56 -11.48 -8.15
C GLU A 102 13.08 -11.83 -8.38
N LEU A 103 12.19 -11.40 -7.50
CA LEU A 103 10.75 -11.72 -7.58
C LEU A 103 10.06 -11.12 -8.82
N ARG A 104 10.56 -10.00 -9.33
CA ARG A 104 10.04 -9.33 -10.54
C ARG A 104 10.75 -9.74 -11.83
N ALA A 105 11.64 -10.74 -11.77
CA ALA A 105 12.45 -11.20 -12.90
C ALA A 105 13.33 -10.10 -13.54
N VAL A 106 13.81 -9.14 -12.73
CA VAL A 106 14.81 -8.14 -13.13
C VAL A 106 16.23 -8.71 -12.99
N SER A 107 16.42 -9.58 -12.01
CA SER A 107 17.65 -10.34 -11.79
C SER A 107 17.42 -11.82 -12.07
N ASN A 108 18.49 -12.53 -12.45
CA ASN A 108 18.50 -13.97 -12.74
C ASN A 108 19.46 -14.75 -11.85
N VAL A 109 19.98 -14.14 -10.77
CA VAL A 109 20.95 -14.79 -9.88
C VAL A 109 20.27 -15.91 -9.09
N LEU A 110 19.09 -15.66 -8.54
CA LEU A 110 18.28 -16.66 -7.84
C LEU A 110 17.13 -17.15 -8.73
N ASN A 111 16.53 -16.25 -9.52
CA ASN A 111 15.45 -16.52 -10.45
C ASN A 111 15.98 -16.86 -11.86
N THR A 112 16.63 -18.01 -12.02
CA THR A 112 17.29 -18.38 -13.29
C THR A 112 16.34 -18.52 -14.48
N ARG A 113 15.05 -18.76 -14.23
CA ARG A 113 14.00 -18.91 -15.27
C ARG A 113 13.26 -17.61 -15.56
N LEU A 114 13.61 -16.49 -14.90
CA LEU A 114 12.97 -15.19 -15.09
C LEU A 114 11.44 -15.25 -14.94
N ILE A 115 10.96 -15.99 -13.94
CA ILE A 115 9.53 -16.10 -13.64
C ILE A 115 9.09 -14.85 -12.87
N VAL A 116 8.02 -14.20 -13.31
CA VAL A 116 7.46 -13.04 -12.61
C VAL A 116 6.53 -13.54 -11.50
N PHE A 117 6.96 -13.40 -10.24
CA PHE A 117 6.16 -13.78 -9.07
C PHE A 117 5.28 -12.63 -8.56
N VAL A 118 5.72 -11.39 -8.79
CA VAL A 118 4.98 -10.18 -8.43
C VAL A 118 5.22 -9.08 -9.46
N SER A 119 4.20 -8.25 -9.71
CA SER A 119 4.31 -7.13 -10.65
C SER A 119 3.62 -5.87 -10.10
N PRO A 120 4.18 -5.27 -9.04
CA PRO A 120 3.64 -4.02 -8.51
C PRO A 120 3.88 -2.89 -9.52
N PRO A 121 2.98 -1.89 -9.57
CA PRO A 121 3.19 -0.71 -10.41
C PRO A 121 4.42 0.07 -9.94
N ASP A 122 5.00 0.85 -10.84
CA ASP A 122 6.05 1.78 -10.46
C ASP A 122 5.47 3.02 -9.77
N VAL A 123 6.29 3.69 -8.95
CA VAL A 123 5.89 4.93 -8.29
C VAL A 123 5.54 6.01 -9.30
N LYS A 124 4.49 6.78 -9.00
CA LYS A 124 4.04 7.89 -9.85
C LYS A 124 5.02 9.06 -9.84
N ASP A 125 5.55 9.38 -8.67
CA ASP A 125 6.56 10.42 -8.48
C ASP A 125 7.88 9.78 -8.03
N PRO A 126 8.92 9.79 -8.89
CA PRO A 126 10.22 9.24 -8.55
C PRO A 126 10.95 9.96 -7.40
N ASN A 127 10.65 11.24 -7.14
CA ASN A 127 11.33 12.04 -6.13
C ASN A 127 10.62 12.03 -4.77
N ASN A 128 9.37 11.56 -4.75
CA ASN A 128 8.60 11.30 -3.54
C ASN A 128 7.88 9.96 -3.70
N PRO A 129 8.65 8.85 -3.69
CA PRO A 129 8.13 7.53 -4.02
C PRO A 129 7.05 7.13 -3.02
N ARG A 130 5.86 6.79 -3.51
CA ARG A 130 4.74 6.26 -2.73
C ARG A 130 4.04 5.18 -3.53
N SER A 131 3.73 4.05 -2.88
CA SER A 131 2.96 2.94 -3.44
C SER A 131 3.50 2.43 -4.78
N GLY A 132 4.54 1.62 -4.73
CA GLY A 132 5.08 0.99 -5.94
C GLY A 132 6.59 0.88 -5.92
N ILE A 133 7.17 0.60 -7.08
CA ILE A 133 8.62 0.42 -7.19
C ILE A 133 9.31 1.76 -7.38
N ALA A 134 10.27 2.05 -6.50
CA ALA A 134 11.10 3.22 -6.57
C ALA A 134 11.98 3.20 -7.84
N ARG A 135 12.11 4.36 -8.47
CA ARG A 135 12.87 4.56 -9.71
C ARG A 135 14.13 5.41 -9.54
N ASN A 136 14.21 6.18 -8.47
CA ASN A 136 15.34 7.05 -8.18
C ASN A 136 15.81 6.82 -6.74
N THR A 137 17.07 7.11 -6.46
CA THR A 137 17.58 7.13 -5.09
C THR A 137 17.06 8.38 -4.39
N THR A 138 16.42 8.24 -3.25
CA THR A 138 15.85 9.34 -2.47
C THR A 138 15.85 8.98 -0.98
N THR A 139 15.94 9.98 -0.11
CA THR A 139 15.80 9.79 1.33
C THR A 139 14.46 10.35 1.79
N ILE A 140 13.61 9.52 2.38
CA ILE A 140 12.32 9.93 2.95
C ILE A 140 12.41 9.73 4.46
N ASN A 141 12.23 10.79 5.24
CA ASN A 141 12.22 10.75 6.71
C ASN A 141 13.44 10.02 7.33
N GLY A 142 14.61 10.16 6.72
CA GLY A 142 15.85 9.51 7.17
C GLY A 142 16.07 8.08 6.66
N ILE A 143 15.12 7.51 5.92
CA ILE A 143 15.21 6.18 5.30
C ILE A 143 15.66 6.33 3.85
N SER A 144 16.74 5.62 3.49
CA SER A 144 17.21 5.55 2.10
C SER A 144 16.31 4.62 1.28
N VAL A 145 15.77 5.15 0.20
CA VAL A 145 15.02 4.42 -0.83
C VAL A 145 15.89 4.40 -2.09
N ILE A 146 16.10 3.23 -2.67
CA ILE A 146 16.89 3.04 -3.87
C ILE A 146 16.06 2.44 -5.02
N PRO A 147 16.49 2.56 -6.28
CA PRO A 147 15.78 1.96 -7.40
C PRO A 147 15.57 0.45 -7.21
N GLY A 148 14.35 -0.01 -7.45
CA GLY A 148 13.94 -1.40 -7.25
C GLY A 148 13.31 -1.70 -5.89
N ASP A 149 13.40 -0.79 -4.92
CA ASP A 149 12.70 -0.95 -3.64
C ASP A 149 11.19 -0.86 -3.84
N PHE A 150 10.44 -1.79 -3.28
CA PHE A 150 8.98 -1.72 -3.21
C PHE A 150 8.56 -0.90 -2.00
N VAL A 151 8.03 0.30 -2.26
CA VAL A 151 7.62 1.25 -1.25
C VAL A 151 6.13 1.21 -0.95
N ASP A 152 5.80 1.42 0.31
CA ASP A 152 4.46 1.56 0.82
C ASP A 152 3.84 2.95 0.49
N PRO A 153 2.55 3.18 0.80
CA PRO A 153 1.89 4.46 0.55
C PRO A 153 2.43 5.65 1.36
N TRP A 154 3.25 5.39 2.38
CA TRP A 154 3.90 6.41 3.22
C TRP A 154 5.33 6.73 2.75
N GLY A 155 5.86 5.95 1.80
CA GLY A 155 7.15 6.14 1.16
C GLY A 155 8.31 5.41 1.83
N THR A 156 8.02 4.44 2.69
CA THR A 156 9.05 3.53 3.22
C THR A 156 9.06 2.21 2.46
N PRO A 157 10.23 1.60 2.23
CA PRO A 157 10.28 0.26 1.67
C PRO A 157 9.63 -0.74 2.62
N TYR A 158 8.87 -1.68 2.07
CA TYR A 158 8.34 -2.80 2.86
C TYR A 158 9.48 -3.59 3.51
N SER A 159 9.21 -4.14 4.69
CA SER A 159 10.13 -5.05 5.36
C SER A 159 9.66 -6.48 5.18
N VAL A 160 10.59 -7.40 4.89
CA VAL A 160 10.31 -8.81 4.67
C VAL A 160 11.34 -9.64 5.44
N ALA A 161 10.89 -10.60 6.23
CA ALA A 161 11.76 -11.57 6.87
C ALA A 161 11.42 -12.98 6.37
N ILE A 162 12.47 -13.76 6.05
CA ILE A 162 12.37 -15.10 5.48
C ILE A 162 13.21 -16.07 6.30
N ASP A 163 12.66 -17.27 6.53
CA ASP A 163 13.33 -18.42 7.13
C ASP A 163 14.42 -18.98 6.18
N ALA A 164 15.60 -18.36 6.18
CA ALA A 164 16.71 -18.81 5.32
C ALA A 164 17.51 -19.98 5.93
N ASN A 165 17.35 -20.26 7.21
CA ASN A 165 18.00 -21.36 7.94
C ASN A 165 17.12 -22.63 8.01
N TYR A 166 15.89 -22.58 7.51
CA TYR A 166 14.93 -23.68 7.42
C TYR A 166 14.59 -24.33 8.77
N ASP A 167 14.61 -23.54 9.84
CA ASP A 167 14.24 -24.02 11.18
C ASP A 167 12.73 -23.90 11.46
N ASN A 168 11.96 -23.46 10.45
CA ASN A 168 10.52 -23.17 10.50
C ASN A 168 10.18 -22.07 11.51
N GLN A 169 11.10 -21.13 11.74
CA GLN A 169 10.91 -20.02 12.65
C GLN A 169 11.27 -18.71 11.96
N VAL A 170 10.38 -17.73 12.11
CA VAL A 170 10.68 -16.34 11.81
C VAL A 170 10.24 -15.50 13.00
N ALA A 171 11.08 -14.57 13.44
CA ALA A 171 10.69 -13.66 14.52
C ALA A 171 9.44 -12.89 14.18
N ASN A 172 8.59 -12.74 15.18
CA ASN A 172 7.59 -11.70 15.15
C ASN A 172 8.27 -10.32 15.23
N ALA A 173 8.01 -9.49 14.22
CA ALA A 173 8.56 -8.15 14.10
C ALA A 173 8.17 -7.17 15.24
N TYR A 174 7.26 -7.55 16.14
CA TYR A 174 6.70 -6.64 17.15
C TYR A 174 6.92 -7.09 18.61
N THR A 175 7.59 -8.22 18.85
CA THR A 175 7.72 -8.77 20.22
C THR A 175 9.14 -9.02 20.71
N ASP A 176 10.15 -8.87 19.87
CA ASP A 176 11.55 -9.21 20.18
C ASP A 176 12.38 -8.04 20.75
N GLY A 177 11.81 -6.83 20.90
CA GLY A 177 12.55 -5.65 21.33
C GLY A 177 13.73 -5.28 20.41
N SER A 178 13.81 -5.92 19.24
CA SER A 178 14.97 -5.95 18.35
C SER A 178 14.53 -5.58 16.95
N ALA A 179 14.08 -4.33 16.78
CA ALA A 179 13.90 -3.69 15.48
C ALA A 179 13.35 -4.60 14.35
N GLY A 180 12.32 -5.40 14.65
CA GLY A 180 11.54 -6.14 13.69
C GLY A 180 12.25 -7.29 13.00
N GLY A 181 11.95 -8.53 13.38
CA GLY A 181 12.02 -9.69 12.50
C GLY A 181 13.37 -10.40 12.51
N ASP A 182 14.08 -10.42 13.65
CA ASP A 182 15.32 -11.20 13.79
C ASP A 182 15.05 -12.66 13.40
N PRO A 183 15.51 -13.15 12.26
CA PRO A 183 15.20 -14.51 11.88
C PRO A 183 15.78 -15.55 12.84
N ASN A 184 16.67 -15.14 13.74
CA ASN A 184 17.21 -15.95 14.84
C ASN A 184 16.58 -15.63 16.20
N ALA A 185 15.41 -14.97 16.27
CA ALA A 185 14.86 -14.59 17.56
C ALA A 185 14.68 -15.78 18.49
N THR A 186 15.04 -15.55 19.74
CA THR A 186 14.87 -16.53 20.82
C THR A 186 13.48 -17.18 20.78
N PRO A 187 13.40 -18.50 21.03
CA PRO A 187 12.23 -19.34 20.70
C PRO A 187 10.91 -18.96 21.39
N ALA A 188 10.93 -18.01 22.33
CA ALA A 188 9.74 -17.54 23.04
C ALA A 188 8.78 -16.71 22.16
N TYR A 189 9.24 -16.16 21.03
CA TYR A 189 8.45 -15.24 20.18
C TYR A 189 8.51 -15.55 18.67
N ALA A 190 9.00 -16.74 18.31
CA ALA A 190 9.07 -17.19 16.93
C ALA A 190 7.70 -17.63 16.39
N LEU A 191 7.39 -17.18 15.18
CA LEU A 191 6.22 -17.62 14.41
C LEU A 191 6.60 -18.85 13.57
N ARG A 192 5.72 -19.84 13.53
CA ARG A 192 5.90 -21.08 12.76
C ARG A 192 5.48 -20.91 11.31
N ILE A 193 6.17 -20.03 10.61
CA ILE A 193 5.88 -19.61 9.23
C ILE A 193 7.20 -19.35 8.51
N GLY A 194 7.21 -19.48 7.19
CA GLY A 194 8.42 -19.33 6.38
C GLY A 194 8.76 -17.90 5.97
N VAL A 195 7.76 -17.01 5.95
CA VAL A 195 7.93 -15.61 5.54
C VAL A 195 6.93 -14.71 6.26
N ILE A 196 7.36 -13.49 6.59
CA ILE A 196 6.50 -12.38 7.00
C ILE A 196 6.86 -11.13 6.22
N ALA A 197 5.86 -10.27 6.02
CA ALA A 197 6.08 -8.93 5.50
C ALA A 197 5.29 -7.91 6.33
N TRP A 198 5.87 -6.72 6.51
CA TRP A 198 5.25 -5.62 7.24
C TRP A 198 5.65 -4.24 6.70
N SER A 199 4.88 -3.23 7.07
CA SER A 199 5.17 -1.81 6.86
C SER A 199 5.04 -1.08 8.19
N PHE A 200 5.93 -0.10 8.40
CA PHE A 200 5.99 0.76 9.59
C PHE A 200 4.93 1.88 9.58
N GLY A 201 3.95 1.81 8.68
CA GLY A 201 2.84 2.75 8.67
C GLY A 201 3.25 4.20 8.41
N LYS A 202 2.43 5.11 8.94
CA LYS A 202 2.59 6.56 8.84
C LYS A 202 3.63 7.10 9.82
N ASP A 203 3.74 6.47 11.00
CA ASP A 203 4.68 6.90 12.03
C ASP A 203 6.14 6.53 11.71
N GLN A 204 6.33 5.53 10.83
CA GLN A 204 7.61 5.06 10.34
C GLN A 204 8.57 4.66 11.47
N THR A 205 8.01 4.28 12.61
CA THR A 205 8.74 3.90 13.82
C THR A 205 8.35 2.49 14.24
N ILE A 206 9.35 1.67 14.54
CA ILE A 206 9.12 0.32 15.05
C ILE A 206 8.48 0.42 16.44
N GLY A 207 7.35 -0.24 16.63
CA GLY A 207 6.73 -0.36 17.95
C GLY A 207 7.71 -1.01 18.93
N THR A 208 8.15 -0.26 19.93
CA THR A 208 9.00 -0.82 20.98
C THR A 208 8.11 -1.54 22.01
N LYS A 209 8.21 -2.87 22.06
CA LYS A 209 7.69 -3.63 23.20
C LYS A 209 8.71 -3.56 24.33
N THR A 210 8.50 -2.66 25.29
CA THR A 210 8.97 -2.92 26.66
C THR A 210 8.14 -4.08 27.23
N PRO A 211 8.69 -5.03 27.99
CA PRO A 211 7.93 -6.20 28.39
C PRO A 211 6.71 -5.81 29.23
N ALA A 212 5.58 -6.50 29.00
CA ALA A 212 4.35 -6.52 29.81
C ALA A 212 3.22 -5.48 29.57
N SER A 213 3.01 -4.95 28.36
CA SER A 213 1.70 -4.36 28.01
C SER A 213 0.99 -5.18 26.92
N SER A 214 -0.29 -5.47 27.14
CA SER A 214 -1.19 -6.25 26.27
C SER A 214 -1.77 -5.43 25.11
N SER A 215 -1.17 -4.29 24.81
CA SER A 215 -1.72 -3.30 23.87
C SER A 215 -0.60 -2.86 22.95
N TYR A 216 -0.70 -3.19 21.66
CA TYR A 216 0.19 -2.65 20.64
C TYR A 216 0.09 -1.12 20.66
N THR A 217 1.21 -0.44 20.91
CA THR A 217 1.24 1.04 20.98
C THR A 217 1.29 1.71 19.61
N ASN A 218 1.26 0.94 18.51
CA ASN A 218 1.38 1.45 17.14
C ASN A 218 0.13 1.06 16.34
N SER A 219 -0.82 2.00 16.26
CA SER A 219 -2.18 1.80 15.75
C SER A 219 -2.26 1.79 14.21
N ASP A 220 -1.14 1.91 13.50
CA ASP A 220 -1.08 2.07 12.03
C ASP A 220 -0.19 1.08 11.27
N ASP A 221 0.54 0.21 11.98
CA ASP A 221 1.30 -0.87 11.39
C ASP A 221 0.41 -1.85 10.61
N VAL A 222 0.91 -2.33 9.47
CA VAL A 222 0.22 -3.32 8.64
C VAL A 222 1.12 -4.54 8.47
N ILE A 223 0.57 -5.71 8.76
CA ILE A 223 1.29 -6.99 8.78
C ILE A 223 0.52 -8.00 7.94
N SER A 224 1.22 -8.79 7.14
CA SER A 224 0.70 -10.02 6.55
C SER A 224 1.61 -11.19 6.89
N TRP A 225 1.01 -12.24 7.45
CA TRP A 225 1.61 -13.56 7.69
C TRP A 225 0.84 -14.69 6.97
N GLN A 226 -0.20 -14.33 6.21
CA GLN A 226 -1.02 -15.23 5.38
C GLN A 226 -0.85 -14.86 3.91
#